data_AF-T5AAC2-F1
#
_entry.id   AF-T5AAC2-F1
#
_cell.length_a   1.000
_cell.length_b   1.000
_cell.length_c   1.000
_cell.angle_alpha   90.00
_cell.angle_beta   90.00
_cell.angle_gamma   90.00
#
_symmetry.space_group_name_H-M   'P 1'
#
loop_
_entity.id
_entity.type
_entity.pdbx_description
1 polymer ?
#
loop_
_entity_poly.entity_id
_entity_poly.type
_entity_poly.pdbx_seq_one_letter_code
_entity_poly.pdbx_strand_id
1 'polypeptide(L)'
;MPCFDKKLEASRGELTDQAWAGADSPGPGVRDVDCVITSKEVLMLCESRGINFFQLPRDGTSIPPPNPFPDARLQEFLSPPRRSWTPPRAAGSSGGLLHFILQSRAAQTPGSEIQATPGRNADVVEYSVSLDGQPLFRAARSYGFRNIQNLVRRLKPAQPPRMPGGKPFGNARRPAGKSAASLEYVEVMACPGGCTNGGGQIKVDDPIVAERRGFVGKPGPQEQKDWLAEVDEAYFSADLGTCLVVSPLLLVPISLLLGADLLRGQLGLPLVRLVGVVVEGEPG
;
A
#
# COMPACT_ATOMS: atom_id res chain seq x y z
N MET A 1 4.45 -2.00 7.17
CA MET A 1 3.37 -1.31 6.42
C MET A 1 3.71 0.18 6.28
N PRO A 2 3.49 0.82 5.12
CA PRO A 2 3.83 2.23 4.92
C PRO A 2 2.78 3.23 5.44
N CYS A 3 1.73 2.77 6.15
CA CYS A 3 0.58 3.61 6.53
C CYS A 3 0.13 3.34 7.98
N PHE A 4 -0.27 4.41 8.70
CA PHE A 4 -0.87 4.30 10.03
C PHE A 4 -2.30 3.74 9.99
N ASP A 5 -3.05 3.98 8.91
CA ASP A 5 -4.42 3.48 8.77
C ASP A 5 -4.49 1.95 8.83
N LYS A 6 -3.41 1.25 8.43
CA LYS A 6 -3.31 -0.21 8.60
C LYS A 6 -3.39 -0.67 10.05
N LYS A 7 -2.99 0.18 11.01
CA LYS A 7 -3.18 -0.10 12.43
C LYS A 7 -4.65 0.00 12.83
N LEU A 8 -5.34 1.02 12.32
CA LEU A 8 -6.78 1.19 12.55
C LEU A 8 -7.55 0.03 11.92
N GLU A 9 -7.18 -0.38 10.71
CA GLU A 9 -7.70 -1.57 10.04
C GLU A 9 -7.51 -2.82 10.89
N ALA A 10 -6.28 -3.12 11.32
CA ALA A 10 -5.99 -4.27 12.18
C ALA A 10 -6.69 -4.24 13.55
N SER A 11 -7.11 -3.06 14.03
CA SER A 11 -7.85 -2.91 15.28
C SER A 11 -9.37 -3.12 15.16
N ARG A 12 -9.88 -3.31 13.93
CA ARG A 12 -11.30 -3.55 13.66
C ARG A 12 -11.71 -4.91 14.23
N GLY A 13 -12.78 -4.92 15.03
CA GLY A 13 -13.25 -6.12 15.72
C GLY A 13 -13.82 -7.20 14.80
N GLU A 14 -14.20 -6.83 13.58
CA GLU A 14 -14.72 -7.73 12.55
C GLU A 14 -13.62 -8.48 11.77
N LEU A 15 -12.34 -8.07 11.85
CA LEU A 15 -11.23 -8.72 11.14
C LEU A 15 -10.68 -9.88 11.96
N THR A 16 -11.47 -10.94 11.99
CA THR A 16 -11.17 -12.19 12.67
C THR A 16 -11.49 -13.37 11.77
N ASP A 17 -10.96 -14.54 12.12
CA ASP A 17 -11.22 -15.80 11.46
C ASP A 17 -12.71 -16.11 11.28
N GLN A 18 -13.56 -15.64 12.18
CA GLN A 18 -15.02 -15.78 12.07
C GLN A 18 -15.61 -15.18 10.79
N ALA A 19 -14.98 -14.15 10.22
CA ALA A 19 -15.46 -13.51 8.99
C ALA A 19 -15.35 -14.42 7.76
N TRP A 20 -14.43 -15.40 7.77
CA TRP A 20 -14.16 -16.30 6.64
C TRP A 20 -14.29 -17.80 6.98
N ALA A 21 -14.24 -18.20 8.25
CA ALA A 21 -14.33 -19.58 8.72
C ALA A 21 -15.79 -20.09 8.90
N GLY A 22 -16.80 -19.21 8.76
CA GLY A 22 -18.21 -19.55 8.99
C GLY A 22 -18.64 -19.44 10.45
N ALA A 23 -19.95 -19.33 10.68
CA ALA A 23 -20.56 -18.93 11.96
C ALA A 23 -20.44 -19.96 13.13
N ASP A 24 -19.73 -21.07 12.92
CA ASP A 24 -19.74 -22.23 13.84
C ASP A 24 -18.53 -22.29 14.79
N SER A 25 -17.65 -21.29 14.79
CA SER A 25 -16.50 -21.23 15.71
C SER A 25 -16.86 -20.53 17.05
N PRO A 26 -16.99 -21.26 18.17
CA PRO A 26 -17.30 -20.67 19.47
C PRO A 26 -16.08 -19.89 20.03
N GLY A 27 -16.27 -18.62 20.36
CA GLY A 27 -15.25 -17.76 20.99
C GLY A 27 -15.23 -16.33 20.43
N PRO A 28 -14.31 -15.46 20.89
CA PRO A 28 -14.17 -14.09 20.38
C PRO A 28 -13.47 -13.98 18.99
N GLY A 29 -13.22 -15.09 18.30
CA GLY A 29 -12.45 -15.13 17.06
C GLY A 29 -10.95 -14.86 17.26
N VAL A 30 -10.13 -15.37 16.36
CA VAL A 30 -8.70 -15.04 16.26
C VAL A 30 -8.56 -13.89 15.27
N ARG A 31 -7.85 -12.83 15.65
CA ARG A 31 -7.63 -11.68 14.76
C ARG A 31 -6.80 -12.07 13.55
N ASP A 32 -7.13 -11.51 12.40
CA ASP A 32 -6.34 -11.69 11.18
C ASP A 32 -4.95 -11.06 11.30
N VAL A 33 -4.84 -9.96 12.07
CA VAL A 33 -3.59 -9.21 12.26
C VAL A 33 -3.35 -8.88 13.73
N ASP A 34 -2.29 -9.43 14.31
CA ASP A 34 -1.91 -9.15 15.70
C ASP A 34 -1.18 -7.83 15.88
N CYS A 35 -0.33 -7.45 14.91
CA CYS A 35 0.53 -6.29 15.02
C CYS A 35 0.81 -5.68 13.64
N VAL A 36 0.81 -4.35 13.59
CA VAL A 36 1.20 -3.59 12.41
C VAL A 36 2.35 -2.66 12.79
N ILE A 37 3.51 -2.92 12.19
CA ILE A 37 4.72 -2.10 12.35
C ILE A 37 4.89 -1.25 11.09
N THR A 38 5.06 0.05 11.27
CA THR A 38 5.33 1.00 10.19
C THR A 38 6.81 1.07 9.82
N SER A 39 7.14 1.57 8.63
CA SER A 39 8.53 1.73 8.19
C SER A 39 9.34 2.62 9.14
N LYS A 40 8.73 3.67 9.68
CA LYS A 40 9.33 4.51 10.71
C LYS A 40 9.56 3.76 12.04
N GLU A 41 8.61 2.92 12.44
CA GLU A 41 8.75 2.14 13.68
C GLU A 41 9.83 1.07 13.60
N VAL A 42 10.11 0.53 12.42
CA VAL A 42 11.26 -0.36 12.24
C VAL A 42 12.57 0.37 12.59
N LEU A 43 12.73 1.63 12.18
CA LEU A 43 13.92 2.42 12.51
C LEU A 43 13.99 2.74 14.01
N MET A 44 12.86 3.15 14.60
CA MET A 44 12.77 3.40 16.05
C MET A 44 13.10 2.14 16.86
N LEU A 45 12.66 0.97 16.38
CA LEU A 45 12.94 -0.31 17.01
C LEU A 45 14.43 -0.66 16.96
N CYS A 46 15.08 -0.43 15.83
CA CYS A 46 16.53 -0.58 15.70
C CYS A 46 17.27 0.33 16.68
N GLU A 47 16.91 1.62 16.71
CA GLU A 47 17.51 2.62 17.61
C GLU A 47 17.33 2.22 19.09
N SER A 48 16.13 1.81 19.50
CA SER A 48 15.84 1.37 20.87
C SER A 48 16.69 0.17 21.32
N ARG A 49 17.29 -0.55 20.37
CA ARG A 49 18.14 -1.73 20.59
C ARG A 49 19.62 -1.46 20.39
N GLY A 50 19.99 -0.20 20.14
CA GLY A 50 21.37 0.16 19.79
C GLY A 50 21.83 -0.45 18.46
N ILE A 51 20.90 -0.82 17.57
CA ILE A 51 21.21 -1.35 16.24
C ILE A 51 21.25 -0.19 15.26
N ASN A 52 22.42 0.08 14.68
CA ASN A 52 22.54 1.05 13.60
C ASN A 52 22.03 0.44 12.29
N PHE A 53 20.75 0.69 11.98
CA PHE A 53 20.07 0.14 10.79
C PHE A 53 20.86 0.32 9.49
N PHE A 54 21.58 1.43 9.35
CA PHE A 54 22.26 1.78 8.11
C PHE A 54 23.65 1.18 7.96
N GLN A 55 24.18 0.58 9.01
CA GLN A 55 25.41 -0.20 8.99
C GLN A 55 25.15 -1.70 8.85
N LEU A 56 23.88 -2.10 8.76
CA LEU A 56 23.52 -3.50 8.56
C LEU A 56 24.03 -4.00 7.18
N PRO A 57 24.66 -5.18 7.11
CA PRO A 57 25.06 -5.78 5.85
C PRO A 57 23.87 -6.00 4.91
N ARG A 58 24.00 -5.59 3.66
CA ARG A 58 22.95 -5.73 2.63
C ARG A 58 22.88 -7.12 2.00
N ASP A 59 23.93 -7.92 2.19
CA ASP A 59 24.10 -9.26 1.63
C ASP A 59 23.52 -10.36 2.53
N GLY A 60 22.98 -9.99 3.70
CA GLY A 60 22.38 -10.94 4.65
C GLY A 60 23.37 -11.89 5.32
N THR A 61 24.67 -11.72 5.11
CA THR A 61 25.73 -12.63 5.62
C THR A 61 25.83 -12.71 7.14
N SER A 62 25.34 -11.68 7.83
CA SER A 62 25.32 -11.58 9.29
C SER A 62 24.02 -12.10 9.93
N ILE A 63 23.05 -12.53 9.14
CA ILE A 63 21.74 -12.97 9.62
C ILE A 63 21.72 -14.50 9.66
N PRO A 64 21.54 -15.13 10.84
CA PRO A 64 21.35 -16.57 10.93
C PRO A 64 20.17 -17.01 10.05
N PRO A 65 20.21 -18.21 9.44
CA PRO A 65 19.06 -18.75 8.71
C PRO A 65 17.81 -18.70 9.61
N PRO A 66 16.65 -18.25 9.10
CA PRO A 66 15.45 -18.21 9.91
C PRO A 66 15.05 -19.66 10.23
N ASN A 67 14.43 -19.87 11.38
CA ASN A 67 13.77 -21.15 11.62
C ASN A 67 12.68 -21.35 10.54
N PRO A 68 12.56 -22.56 9.98
CA PRO A 68 11.52 -22.83 8.98
C PRO A 68 10.14 -22.54 9.58
N PHE A 69 9.23 -22.05 8.74
CA PHE A 69 7.86 -21.79 9.17
C PHE A 69 7.19 -23.13 9.51
N PRO A 70 6.40 -23.25 10.59
CA PRO A 70 5.82 -24.53 11.00
C PRO A 70 4.93 -25.19 9.94
N ASP A 71 4.30 -24.36 9.09
CA ASP A 71 3.47 -24.80 7.98
C ASP A 71 4.24 -24.69 6.66
N ALA A 72 4.39 -25.82 5.96
CA ALA A 72 5.16 -25.90 4.72
C ALA A 72 4.54 -25.13 3.55
N ARG A 73 3.20 -25.04 3.48
CA ARG A 73 2.51 -24.26 2.44
C ARG A 73 2.72 -22.77 2.66
N LEU A 74 2.59 -22.32 3.91
CA LEU A 74 2.87 -20.94 4.28
C LEU A 74 4.37 -20.62 4.11
N GLN A 75 5.27 -21.57 4.38
CA GLN A 75 6.69 -21.39 4.11
C GLN A 75 6.95 -21.16 2.61
N GLU A 76 6.37 -21.98 1.74
CA GLU A 76 6.51 -21.84 0.28
C GLU A 76 5.90 -20.53 -0.22
N PHE A 77 4.74 -20.14 0.32
CA PHE A 77 4.07 -18.88 -0.03
C PHE A 77 4.85 -17.63 0.43
N LEU A 78 5.38 -17.63 1.66
CA LEU A 78 6.13 -16.51 2.23
C LEU A 78 7.58 -16.43 1.72
N SER A 79 8.13 -17.54 1.23
CA SER A 79 9.52 -17.65 0.74
C SER A 79 9.58 -18.41 -0.58
N PRO A 80 8.99 -17.88 -1.66
CA PRO A 80 8.97 -18.57 -2.93
C PRO A 80 10.40 -18.70 -3.48
N PRO A 81 10.77 -19.86 -4.07
CA PRO A 81 12.12 -20.13 -4.57
C PRO A 81 12.55 -19.23 -5.75
N ARG A 82 11.60 -18.53 -6.37
CA ARG A 82 11.85 -17.45 -7.33
C ARG A 82 11.10 -16.22 -6.82
N ARG A 83 11.78 -15.08 -6.70
CA ARG A 83 11.17 -13.82 -6.24
C ARG A 83 9.90 -13.54 -7.04
N SER A 84 8.86 -13.19 -6.28
CA SER A 84 7.58 -12.73 -6.78
C SER A 84 7.79 -11.47 -7.63
N TRP A 85 7.30 -11.54 -8.87
CA TRP A 85 7.10 -10.45 -9.82
C TRP A 85 7.04 -9.05 -9.17
N THR A 86 8.00 -8.18 -9.51
CA THR A 86 7.90 -6.75 -9.20
C THR A 86 6.89 -6.11 -10.15
N PRO A 87 5.81 -5.48 -9.64
CA PRO A 87 4.85 -4.82 -10.50
C PRO A 87 5.54 -3.77 -11.38
N PRO A 88 5.18 -3.67 -12.67
CA PRO A 88 5.71 -2.63 -13.53
C PRO A 88 5.36 -1.27 -12.94
N ARG A 89 6.17 -0.23 -13.20
CA ARG A 89 5.89 1.14 -12.73
C ARG A 89 4.48 1.62 -13.10
N ALA A 90 3.94 1.13 -14.21
CA ALA A 90 2.57 1.39 -14.65
C ALA A 90 1.50 0.93 -13.65
N ALA A 91 1.76 -0.12 -12.86
CA ALA A 91 0.89 -0.59 -11.79
C ALA A 91 0.95 0.30 -10.54
N GLY A 92 1.99 1.11 -10.40
CA GLY A 92 2.16 2.02 -9.28
C GLY A 92 2.50 1.31 -7.96
N SER A 93 2.70 2.10 -6.92
CA SER A 93 3.19 1.62 -5.61
C SER A 93 2.10 1.13 -4.65
N SER A 94 0.84 1.02 -5.12
CA SER A 94 -0.32 0.79 -4.26
C SER A 94 -1.01 -0.56 -4.46
N GLY A 95 -0.24 -1.55 -4.92
CA GLY A 95 -0.71 -2.93 -5.12
C GLY A 95 -1.15 -3.26 -6.55
N GLY A 96 -1.26 -2.27 -7.44
CA GLY A 96 -1.45 -2.52 -8.87
C GLY A 96 -2.81 -3.10 -9.27
N LEU A 97 -3.80 -3.08 -8.39
CA LEU A 97 -5.09 -3.73 -8.62
C LEU A 97 -5.76 -3.22 -9.90
N LEU A 98 -5.83 -1.90 -10.10
CA LEU A 98 -6.35 -1.31 -11.34
C LEU A 98 -5.61 -1.81 -12.58
N HIS A 99 -4.28 -1.91 -12.52
CA HIS A 99 -3.47 -2.34 -13.64
C HIS A 99 -3.80 -3.77 -14.07
N PHE A 100 -3.91 -4.68 -13.11
CA PHE A 100 -4.30 -6.06 -13.41
C PHE A 100 -5.73 -6.20 -13.87
N ILE A 101 -6.66 -5.41 -13.32
CA ILE A 101 -8.04 -5.37 -13.81
C ILE A 101 -8.07 -4.93 -15.28
N LEU A 102 -7.33 -3.88 -15.63
CA LEU A 102 -7.24 -3.40 -17.01
C LEU A 102 -6.63 -4.46 -17.94
N GLN A 103 -5.55 -5.12 -17.52
CA GLN A 103 -4.93 -6.21 -18.29
C GLN A 103 -5.88 -7.40 -18.46
N SER A 104 -6.57 -7.82 -17.40
CA SER A 104 -7.54 -8.91 -17.44
C SER A 104 -8.70 -8.57 -18.38
N ARG A 105 -9.25 -7.35 -18.30
CA ARG A 105 -10.31 -6.88 -19.20
C ARG A 105 -9.87 -6.84 -20.67
N ALA A 106 -8.64 -6.37 -20.93
CA ALA A 106 -8.09 -6.37 -22.29
C ALA A 106 -7.85 -7.79 -22.81
N ALA A 107 -7.34 -8.70 -21.97
CA ALA A 107 -7.10 -10.10 -22.34
C ALA A 107 -8.40 -10.87 -22.66
N GLN A 108 -9.51 -10.52 -21.99
CA GLN A 108 -10.83 -11.07 -22.30
C GLN A 108 -11.37 -10.64 -23.67
N THR A 109 -10.84 -9.56 -24.25
CA THR A 109 -11.29 -9.02 -25.55
C THR A 109 -10.11 -8.86 -26.51
N PRO A 110 -9.78 -9.89 -27.32
CA PRO A 110 -8.70 -9.82 -28.30
C PRO A 110 -8.85 -8.63 -29.25
N GLY A 111 -7.75 -7.91 -29.50
CA GLY A 111 -7.74 -6.70 -30.34
C GLY A 111 -8.11 -5.40 -29.60
N SER A 112 -8.49 -5.48 -28.33
CA SER A 112 -8.73 -4.28 -27.52
C SER A 112 -7.44 -3.58 -27.10
N GLU A 113 -7.51 -2.26 -26.96
CA GLU A 113 -6.42 -1.39 -26.53
C GLU A 113 -6.77 -0.71 -25.19
N ILE A 114 -5.78 -0.58 -24.31
CA ILE A 114 -5.89 0.18 -23.06
C ILE A 114 -5.41 1.61 -23.30
N GLN A 115 -6.31 2.57 -23.23
CA GLN A 115 -6.00 3.99 -23.38
C GLN A 115 -6.02 4.68 -22.01
N ALA A 116 -5.00 5.49 -21.73
CA ALA A 116 -4.88 6.26 -20.49
C ALA A 116 -5.01 7.76 -20.80
N THR A 117 -5.94 8.43 -20.12
CA THR A 117 -6.16 9.87 -20.22
C THR A 117 -5.78 10.53 -18.89
N PRO A 118 -4.69 11.32 -18.85
CA PRO A 118 -4.31 12.06 -17.66
C PRO A 118 -5.41 13.02 -17.22
N GLY A 119 -5.66 13.09 -15.91
CA GLY A 119 -6.60 14.01 -15.31
C GLY A 119 -5.97 15.37 -15.02
N ARG A 120 -6.55 16.08 -14.05
CA ARG A 120 -6.12 17.44 -13.65
C ARG A 120 -4.72 17.48 -13.02
N ASN A 121 -4.27 16.37 -12.45
CA ASN A 121 -2.96 16.21 -11.83
C ASN A 121 -2.47 14.76 -12.02
N ALA A 122 -1.21 14.49 -11.68
CA ALA A 122 -0.59 13.17 -11.84
C ALA A 122 -1.30 12.04 -11.04
N ASP A 123 -2.00 12.40 -9.98
CA ASP A 123 -2.73 11.51 -9.08
C ASP A 123 -4.11 11.10 -9.61
N VAL A 124 -4.57 11.67 -10.73
CA VAL A 124 -5.84 11.32 -11.36
C VAL A 124 -5.58 10.89 -12.79
N VAL A 125 -5.97 9.67 -13.14
CA VAL A 125 -5.86 9.13 -14.50
C VAL A 125 -7.12 8.34 -14.80
N GLU A 126 -7.75 8.60 -15.94
CA GLU A 126 -8.87 7.79 -16.43
C GLU A 126 -8.35 6.78 -17.46
N TYR A 127 -8.89 5.58 -17.45
CA TYR A 127 -8.53 4.48 -18.33
C TYR A 127 -9.77 3.99 -19.08
N SER A 128 -9.59 3.63 -20.34
CA SER A 128 -10.60 2.95 -21.13
C SER A 128 -9.99 1.78 -21.88
N VAL A 129 -10.63 0.61 -21.78
CA VAL A 129 -10.37 -0.52 -22.67
C VAL A 129 -11.35 -0.39 -23.83
N SER A 130 -10.84 -0.30 -25.06
CA SER A 130 -11.65 -0.07 -26.26
C SER A 130 -11.30 -1.02 -27.40
N LEU A 131 -12.31 -1.42 -28.17
CA LEU A 131 -12.16 -2.18 -29.42
C LEU A 131 -12.70 -1.32 -30.56
N ASP A 132 -11.91 -1.12 -31.62
CA ASP A 132 -12.28 -0.29 -32.78
C ASP A 132 -12.79 1.12 -32.41
N GLY A 133 -12.20 1.71 -31.36
CA GLY A 133 -12.56 3.04 -30.85
C GLY A 133 -13.83 3.09 -29.99
N GLN A 134 -14.52 1.96 -29.77
CA GLN A 134 -15.66 1.87 -28.85
C GLN A 134 -15.20 1.49 -27.43
N PRO A 135 -15.50 2.31 -26.40
CA PRO A 135 -15.11 2.01 -25.02
C PRO A 135 -15.96 0.87 -24.45
N LEU A 136 -15.33 -0.23 -24.08
CA LEU A 136 -15.95 -1.43 -23.50
C LEU A 136 -15.89 -1.42 -21.97
N PHE A 137 -14.81 -0.91 -21.41
CA PHE A 137 -14.62 -0.81 -19.97
C PHE A 137 -14.01 0.53 -19.60
N ARG A 138 -14.53 1.20 -18.57
CA ARG A 138 -14.00 2.49 -18.10
C ARG A 138 -13.64 2.42 -16.62
N ALA A 139 -12.41 2.79 -16.33
CA ALA A 139 -11.90 2.85 -14.97
C ALA A 139 -11.15 4.15 -14.69
N ALA A 140 -10.87 4.41 -13.42
CA ALA A 140 -10.02 5.55 -13.05
C ALA A 140 -9.16 5.23 -11.84
N ARG A 141 -8.05 5.97 -11.73
CA ARG A 141 -7.23 6.09 -10.54
C ARG A 141 -7.45 7.48 -9.94
N SER A 142 -7.68 7.56 -8.63
CA SER A 142 -7.85 8.83 -7.93
C SER A 142 -7.15 8.80 -6.56
N TYR A 143 -5.91 9.30 -6.54
CA TYR A 143 -5.07 9.32 -5.34
C TYR A 143 -5.13 10.67 -4.63
N GLY A 144 -5.01 10.67 -3.32
CA GLY A 144 -5.09 11.86 -2.48
C GLY A 144 -6.52 12.20 -2.05
N PHE A 145 -6.69 12.49 -0.75
CA PHE A 145 -7.99 12.80 -0.15
C PHE A 145 -8.76 13.93 -0.87
N ARG A 146 -8.07 14.97 -1.34
CA ARG A 146 -8.68 16.06 -2.12
C ARG A 146 -9.29 15.57 -3.44
N ASN A 147 -8.62 14.65 -4.13
CA ASN A 147 -9.12 14.08 -5.38
C ASN A 147 -10.30 13.14 -5.11
N ILE A 148 -10.24 12.34 -4.04
CA ILE A 148 -11.36 11.50 -3.58
C ILE A 148 -12.59 12.37 -3.26
N GLN A 149 -12.42 13.48 -2.53
CA GLN A 149 -13.52 14.41 -2.27
C GLN A 149 -14.14 14.95 -3.57
N ASN A 150 -13.32 15.28 -4.57
CA ASN A 150 -13.80 15.74 -5.87
C ASN A 150 -14.50 14.62 -6.66
N LEU A 151 -14.01 13.38 -6.59
CA LEU A 151 -14.66 12.20 -7.17
C LEU A 151 -16.04 11.98 -6.54
N VAL A 152 -16.12 11.94 -5.21
CA VAL A 152 -17.39 11.75 -4.48
C VAL A 152 -18.39 12.85 -4.81
N ARG A 153 -17.95 14.11 -4.92
CA ARG A 153 -18.80 15.23 -5.36
C ARG A 153 -19.33 15.07 -6.79
N ARG A 154 -18.61 14.38 -7.67
CA ARG A 154 -19.06 14.08 -9.05
C ARG A 154 -20.06 12.91 -9.08
N LEU A 155 -19.88 11.92 -8.22
CA LEU A 155 -20.75 10.74 -8.09
C LEU A 155 -22.08 11.05 -7.42
N LYS A 156 -22.11 11.96 -6.44
CA LYS A 156 -23.36 12.35 -5.77
C LYS A 156 -24.32 13.02 -6.77
N PRO A 157 -25.60 12.58 -6.82
CA PRO A 157 -26.63 13.27 -7.60
C PRO A 157 -26.70 14.74 -7.20
N ALA A 158 -27.07 15.61 -8.15
CA ALA A 158 -27.34 17.00 -7.82
C ALA A 158 -28.47 17.05 -6.79
N GLN A 159 -28.18 17.56 -5.60
CA GLN A 159 -29.21 17.79 -4.59
C GLN A 159 -30.20 18.80 -5.17
N PRO A 160 -31.52 18.51 -5.17
CA PRO A 160 -32.49 19.48 -5.61
C PRO A 160 -32.39 20.73 -4.72
N PRO A 161 -32.59 21.94 -5.27
CA PRO A 161 -32.54 23.15 -4.49
C PRO A 161 -33.56 23.06 -3.34
N ARG A 162 -33.08 23.25 -2.10
CA ARG A 162 -33.91 23.20 -0.88
C ARG A 162 -35.01 24.28 -0.84
N MET A 163 -34.98 25.24 -1.76
CA MET A 163 -35.92 26.35 -1.85
C MET A 163 -36.42 26.51 -3.29
N PRO A 164 -37.75 26.54 -3.53
CA PRO A 164 -38.30 26.97 -4.82
C PRO A 164 -37.80 28.37 -5.17
N GLY A 165 -37.13 28.52 -6.32
CA GLY A 165 -36.62 29.82 -6.80
C GLY A 165 -35.28 30.28 -6.21
N GLY A 166 -34.67 29.51 -5.29
CA GLY A 166 -33.36 29.86 -4.72
C GLY A 166 -32.21 29.55 -5.67
N LYS A 167 -31.50 30.58 -6.16
CA LYS A 167 -30.21 30.38 -6.84
C LYS A 167 -29.22 29.72 -5.85
N PRO A 168 -28.49 28.67 -6.23
CA PRO A 168 -27.52 28.03 -5.33
C PRO A 168 -26.46 29.04 -4.89
N PHE A 169 -26.39 29.30 -3.57
CA PHE A 169 -25.44 30.22 -2.95
C PHE A 169 -24.19 29.43 -2.51
N GLY A 170 -22.99 29.91 -2.86
CA GLY A 170 -21.70 29.31 -2.50
C GLY A 170 -21.11 28.34 -3.54
N ASN A 171 -20.03 27.65 -3.17
CA ASN A 171 -19.25 26.69 -4.00
C ASN A 171 -20.03 25.42 -4.42
N ALA A 172 -21.37 25.47 -4.46
CA ALA A 172 -22.25 24.42 -4.96
C ALA A 172 -22.18 24.24 -6.50
N ARG A 173 -21.31 24.99 -7.20
CA ARG A 173 -20.97 24.68 -8.59
C ARG A 173 -20.25 23.33 -8.63
N ARG A 174 -20.87 22.32 -9.26
CA ARG A 174 -20.20 21.05 -9.57
C ARG A 174 -18.87 21.40 -10.28
N PRO A 175 -17.75 20.74 -9.93
CA PRO A 175 -16.53 20.89 -10.71
C PRO A 175 -16.86 20.54 -12.16
N ALA A 176 -16.49 21.42 -13.10
CA ALA A 176 -16.64 21.18 -14.53
C ALA A 176 -15.88 19.90 -14.88
N GLY A 177 -16.57 18.92 -15.47
CA GLY A 177 -15.98 17.63 -15.81
C GLY A 177 -17.03 16.60 -16.20
N LYS A 178 -16.62 15.61 -17.00
CA LYS A 178 -17.42 14.44 -17.38
C LYS A 178 -17.95 13.76 -16.11
N SER A 179 -19.20 13.29 -16.15
CA SER A 179 -19.81 12.58 -15.02
C SER A 179 -18.98 11.36 -14.66
N ALA A 180 -18.63 11.21 -13.38
CA ALA A 180 -17.95 10.02 -12.87
C ALA A 180 -18.89 8.78 -12.87
N ALA A 181 -20.19 8.96 -13.12
CA ALA A 181 -21.18 7.89 -13.16
C ALA A 181 -21.00 6.90 -14.33
N SER A 182 -20.09 7.17 -15.27
CA SER A 182 -19.75 6.27 -16.37
C SER A 182 -18.47 5.45 -16.12
N LEU A 183 -17.96 5.44 -14.89
CA LEU A 183 -16.82 4.63 -14.48
C LEU A 183 -17.35 3.36 -13.81
N GLU A 184 -16.85 2.20 -14.22
CA GLU A 184 -17.22 0.90 -13.66
C GLU A 184 -16.34 0.52 -12.49
N TYR A 185 -15.09 1.00 -12.48
CA TYR A 185 -14.14 0.76 -11.42
C TYR A 185 -13.32 2.00 -11.12
N VAL A 186 -13.08 2.28 -9.83
CA VAL A 186 -12.19 3.37 -9.42
C VAL A 186 -11.27 2.90 -8.31
N GLU A 187 -9.97 2.98 -8.56
CA GLU A 187 -8.96 2.77 -7.54
C GLU A 187 -8.72 4.09 -6.80
N VAL A 188 -8.82 4.05 -5.48
CA VAL A 188 -8.66 5.21 -4.60
C VAL A 188 -7.58 4.95 -3.57
N MET A 189 -6.73 5.95 -3.34
CA MET A 189 -5.72 5.94 -2.28
C MET A 189 -5.79 7.26 -1.54
N ALA A 190 -5.74 7.24 -0.20
CA ALA A 190 -5.86 8.46 0.60
C ALA A 190 -4.64 9.39 0.43
N CYS A 191 -3.46 8.81 0.20
CA CYS A 191 -2.21 9.54 0.00
C CYS A 191 -1.96 9.82 -1.49
N PRO A 192 -1.53 11.05 -1.86
CA PRO A 192 -1.04 11.32 -3.21
C PRO A 192 0.25 10.54 -3.48
N GLY A 193 0.44 10.03 -4.70
CA GLY A 193 1.53 9.12 -5.04
C GLY A 193 1.37 7.68 -4.53
N GLY A 194 0.32 7.39 -3.74
CA GLY A 194 0.07 6.04 -3.25
C GLY A 194 0.82 5.69 -1.95
N CYS A 195 1.06 4.39 -1.74
CA CYS A 195 1.61 3.87 -0.49
C CYS A 195 3.05 4.31 -0.19
N THR A 196 3.87 4.62 -1.19
CA THR A 196 5.25 5.12 -0.99
C THR A 196 5.30 6.47 -0.28
N ASN A 197 4.24 7.27 -0.38
CA ASN A 197 4.03 8.49 0.39
C ASN A 197 3.10 8.30 1.60
N GLY A 198 2.86 7.07 2.03
CA GLY A 198 1.97 6.75 3.15
C GLY A 198 2.40 7.42 4.47
N GLY A 199 1.46 7.59 5.39
CA GLY A 199 1.71 8.29 6.66
C GLY A 199 2.76 7.63 7.57
N GLY A 200 2.95 6.31 7.44
CA GLY A 200 3.92 5.54 8.23
C GLY A 200 5.32 5.43 7.60
N GLN A 201 5.53 6.09 6.46
CA GLN A 201 6.83 6.18 5.79
C GLN A 201 7.73 7.24 6.44
N ILE A 202 9.04 7.08 6.25
CA ILE A 202 10.02 8.10 6.60
C ILE A 202 9.81 9.32 5.70
N LYS A 203 9.70 10.50 6.33
CA LYS A 203 9.50 11.77 5.66
C LYS A 203 10.82 12.54 5.57
N VAL A 204 10.87 13.47 4.63
CA VAL A 204 12.08 14.30 4.37
C VAL A 204 12.45 15.17 5.57
N ASP A 205 11.47 15.53 6.40
CA ASP A 205 11.59 16.33 7.60
C ASP A 205 11.83 15.48 8.87
N ASP A 206 11.87 14.14 8.76
CA ASP A 206 12.28 13.32 9.89
C ASP A 206 13.75 13.61 10.26
N PRO A 207 14.09 13.76 11.56
CA PRO A 207 15.44 14.12 12.00
C PRO A 207 16.54 13.24 11.40
N ILE A 208 16.28 11.94 11.32
CA ILE A 208 17.18 10.94 10.75
C ILE A 208 17.51 11.22 9.27
N VAL A 209 16.58 11.78 8.50
CA VAL A 209 16.81 12.17 7.11
C VAL A 209 17.47 13.53 7.03
N ALA A 210 16.97 14.50 7.81
CA ALA A 210 17.49 15.86 7.82
C ALA A 210 18.98 15.92 8.20
N GLU A 211 19.39 15.19 9.24
CA GLU A 211 20.79 15.09 9.68
C GLU A 211 21.69 14.48 8.60
N ARG A 212 21.21 13.41 7.95
CA ARG A 212 21.99 12.68 6.94
C ARG A 212 22.12 13.40 5.62
N ARG A 213 21.09 14.17 5.26
CA ARG A 213 21.08 15.03 4.07
C ARG A 213 21.75 16.38 4.32
N GLY A 214 22.03 16.72 5.57
CA GLY A 214 22.58 18.02 5.95
C GLY A 214 21.61 19.18 5.71
N PHE A 215 20.30 18.94 5.84
CA PHE A 215 19.31 20.00 5.66
C PHE A 215 19.37 21.00 6.82
N VAL A 216 19.64 22.27 6.49
CA VAL A 216 19.59 23.38 7.44
C VAL A 216 18.21 24.02 7.36
N GLY A 217 17.28 23.55 8.21
CA GLY A 217 15.91 24.06 8.28
C GLY A 217 14.85 23.08 7.74
N LYS A 218 13.60 23.57 7.59
CA LYS A 218 12.49 22.73 7.12
C LYS A 218 12.59 22.52 5.60
N PRO A 219 12.57 21.27 5.12
CA PRO A 219 12.56 20.98 3.68
C PRO A 219 11.38 21.63 2.98
N GLY A 220 11.61 22.20 1.80
CA GLY A 220 10.58 22.79 0.97
C GLY A 220 9.84 21.76 0.10
N PRO A 221 8.90 22.23 -0.74
CA PRO A 221 8.13 21.36 -1.63
C PRO A 221 8.98 20.60 -2.66
N GLN A 222 10.10 21.18 -3.08
CA GLN A 222 11.00 20.56 -4.06
C GLN A 222 11.77 19.41 -3.42
N GLU A 223 12.33 19.61 -2.22
CA GLU A 223 13.01 18.57 -1.46
C GLU A 223 12.06 17.42 -1.10
N GLN A 224 10.80 17.73 -0.78
CA GLN A 224 9.78 16.70 -0.56
C GLN A 224 9.52 15.88 -1.83
N LYS A 225 9.46 16.53 -3.00
CA LYS A 225 9.26 15.85 -4.27
C LYS A 225 10.45 14.96 -4.63
N ASP A 226 11.67 15.45 -4.43
CA ASP A 226 12.90 14.70 -4.73
C ASP A 226 13.07 13.51 -3.78
N TRP A 227 12.73 13.67 -2.49
CA TRP A 227 12.68 12.57 -1.54
C TRP A 227 11.68 11.49 -1.96
N LEU A 228 10.47 11.89 -2.37
CA LEU A 228 9.47 10.94 -2.84
C LEU A 228 9.90 10.22 -4.11
N ALA A 229 10.57 10.91 -5.04
CA ALA A 229 11.11 10.29 -6.24
C ALA A 229 12.18 9.23 -5.90
N GLU A 230 13.02 9.48 -4.90
CA GLU A 230 14.00 8.50 -4.43
C GLU A 230 13.34 7.30 -3.73
N VAL A 231 12.31 7.53 -2.92
CA VAL A 231 11.55 6.45 -2.28
C VAL A 231 10.83 5.59 -3.32
N ASP A 232 10.23 6.22 -4.34
CA ASP A 232 9.63 5.50 -5.47
C ASP A 232 10.69 4.73 -6.26
N GLU A 233 11.86 5.33 -6.51
CA GLU A 233 12.96 4.64 -7.20
C GLU A 233 13.43 3.43 -6.41
N ALA A 234 13.64 3.55 -5.10
CA ALA A 234 13.99 2.43 -4.23
C ALA A 234 12.92 1.33 -4.24
N TYR A 235 11.64 1.71 -4.30
CA TYR A 235 10.53 0.76 -4.37
C TYR A 235 10.54 -0.05 -5.68
N PHE A 236 10.81 0.58 -6.82
CA PHE A 236 10.78 -0.08 -8.14
C PHE A 236 12.13 -0.71 -8.56
N SER A 237 13.24 -0.27 -7.98
CA SER A 237 14.60 -0.75 -8.33
C SER A 237 15.08 -1.92 -7.48
N ALA A 238 14.27 -2.38 -6.51
CA ALA A 238 14.63 -3.44 -5.56
C ALA A 238 15.03 -4.80 -6.20
N ASP A 239 14.92 -4.94 -7.52
CA ASP A 239 15.36 -6.11 -8.31
C ASP A 239 16.35 -5.82 -9.47
N LEU A 240 16.76 -4.57 -9.73
CA LEU A 240 17.69 -4.27 -10.86
C LEU A 240 19.18 -4.35 -10.49
N GLY A 241 19.51 -4.59 -9.22
CA GLY A 241 20.87 -4.80 -8.76
C GLY A 241 21.24 -6.28 -8.72
N THR A 242 22.30 -6.65 -9.42
CA THR A 242 23.16 -7.81 -9.19
C THR A 242 23.46 -8.02 -7.69
N CYS A 243 22.53 -8.65 -6.99
CA CYS A 243 22.76 -9.39 -5.76
C CYS A 243 22.57 -10.85 -6.13
N LEU A 244 23.60 -11.41 -6.77
CA LEU A 244 23.76 -12.83 -6.97
C LEU A 244 23.52 -13.51 -5.61
N VAL A 245 22.51 -14.36 -5.55
CA VAL A 245 22.26 -15.29 -4.43
C VAL A 245 21.96 -14.62 -3.08
N VAL A 246 21.01 -13.68 -3.01
CA VAL A 246 20.45 -13.28 -1.70
C VAL A 246 19.18 -14.08 -1.45
N SER A 247 19.37 -15.17 -0.67
CA SER A 247 18.36 -16.00 -0.02
C SER A 247 17.17 -15.19 0.54
N PRO A 248 16.02 -15.83 0.85
CA PRO A 248 14.82 -15.23 1.46
C PRO A 248 15.02 -14.64 2.89
N LEU A 249 16.26 -14.32 3.24
CA LEU A 249 16.76 -13.91 4.54
C LEU A 249 16.67 -12.41 4.82
N LEU A 250 16.12 -11.60 3.91
CA LEU A 250 15.92 -10.16 4.12
C LEU A 250 14.55 -9.80 4.71
N LEU A 251 13.87 -10.75 5.38
CA LEU A 251 13.26 -10.36 6.64
C LEU A 251 14.42 -10.22 7.62
N VAL A 252 14.84 -8.98 7.95
CA VAL A 252 15.46 -8.77 9.26
C VAL A 252 14.54 -9.48 10.23
N PRO A 253 14.97 -10.55 10.92
CA PRO A 253 14.05 -11.30 11.73
C PRO A 253 13.54 -10.30 12.75
N ILE A 254 12.26 -9.93 12.65
CA ILE A 254 11.67 -9.04 13.63
C ILE A 254 11.79 -9.72 15.01
N SER A 255 12.02 -11.03 15.08
CA SER A 255 12.47 -11.75 16.29
C SER A 255 13.80 -11.24 16.88
N LEU A 256 14.82 -10.90 16.07
CA LEU A 256 16.06 -10.23 16.49
C LEU A 256 15.77 -8.80 16.99
N LEU A 257 14.79 -8.12 16.36
CA LEU A 257 14.30 -6.79 16.74
C LEU A 257 13.13 -6.79 17.74
N LEU A 258 12.65 -7.93 18.22
CA LEU A 258 11.65 -8.04 19.30
C LEU A 258 12.22 -8.74 20.54
N GLY A 259 13.38 -9.39 20.41
CA GLY A 259 14.19 -9.84 21.54
C GLY A 259 13.71 -11.22 21.97
N ALA A 260 14.65 -12.13 22.15
CA ALA A 260 14.38 -13.49 22.58
C ALA A 260 13.74 -13.58 23.99
N ASP A 261 13.61 -12.48 24.72
CA ASP A 261 13.02 -12.45 26.07
C ASP A 261 11.49 -12.37 26.09
N LEU A 262 10.82 -12.03 24.98
CA LEU A 262 9.36 -12.24 24.86
C LEU A 262 9.00 -13.70 24.54
N LEU A 263 10.01 -14.55 24.26
CA LEU A 263 9.86 -15.98 23.98
C LEU A 263 10.11 -16.87 25.22
N ARG A 264 10.51 -16.31 26.37
CA ARG A 264 10.55 -17.04 27.64
C ARG A 264 9.34 -16.68 28.50
N GLY A 265 8.40 -17.62 28.57
CA GLY A 265 7.15 -17.49 29.30
C GLY A 265 7.33 -17.16 30.79
N GLN A 266 7.10 -15.90 31.15
CA GLN A 266 6.77 -15.49 32.52
C GLN A 266 5.52 -14.61 32.63
N LEU A 267 4.86 -14.31 31.52
CA LEU A 267 3.51 -13.73 31.49
C LEU A 267 2.72 -14.61 30.54
N GLY A 268 1.68 -15.29 31.02
CA GLY A 268 0.87 -16.26 30.27
C GLY A 268 0.08 -15.65 29.09
N LEU A 269 0.78 -15.04 28.14
CA LEU A 269 0.25 -14.48 26.91
C LEU A 269 0.69 -15.37 25.73
N PRO A 270 -0.23 -15.71 24.80
CA PRO A 270 0.10 -16.57 23.68
C PRO A 270 1.11 -15.91 22.74
N LEU A 271 1.96 -16.76 22.16
CA LEU A 271 3.02 -16.49 21.19
C LEU A 271 2.56 -15.48 20.11
N VAL A 272 3.14 -14.28 20.08
CA VAL A 272 2.84 -13.27 19.04
C VAL A 272 3.32 -13.82 17.68
N ARG A 273 2.38 -14.19 16.82
CA ARG A 273 2.65 -14.69 15.46
C ARG A 273 2.76 -13.49 14.52
N LEU A 274 3.97 -13.21 14.05
CA LEU A 274 4.19 -12.22 13.00
C LEU A 274 3.89 -12.87 11.65
N VAL A 275 2.64 -12.79 11.20
CA VAL A 275 2.25 -13.08 9.83
C VAL A 275 2.16 -11.74 9.10
N GLY A 276 3.03 -11.55 8.11
CA GLY A 276 2.84 -10.46 7.15
C GLY A 276 1.60 -10.77 6.34
N VAL A 277 0.53 -9.99 6.52
CA VAL A 277 -0.66 -10.09 5.67
C VAL A 277 -0.28 -9.66 4.26
N VAL A 278 -0.12 -10.66 3.40
CA VAL A 278 -0.28 -10.52 1.96
C VAL A 278 -1.78 -10.38 1.74
N VAL A 279 -2.19 -9.27 1.13
CA VAL A 279 -3.57 -9.12 0.67
C VAL A 279 -3.75 -10.12 -0.47
N GLU A 280 -4.44 -11.22 -0.21
CA GLU A 280 -4.88 -12.16 -1.24
C GLU A 280 -5.86 -11.44 -2.17
N GLY A 281 -5.50 -11.39 -3.45
CA GLY A 281 -6.47 -11.24 -4.53
C GLY A 281 -6.87 -12.64 -4.97
N GLU A 282 -8.01 -13.12 -4.52
CA GLU A 282 -8.63 -14.34 -5.05
C GLU A 282 -9.03 -14.13 -6.52
N PRO A 283 -8.72 -15.09 -7.42
CA PRO A 283 -9.24 -15.11 -8.78
C PRO A 283 -10.60 -15.81 -8.78
N GLY A 284 -11.67 -15.05 -9.05
CA GLY A 284 -12.97 -15.55 -9.47
C GLY A 284 -13.22 -15.29 -10.95
#